data_AF-T0U098-F1
#
_entry.id   AF-T0U098-F1
#
_cell.length_a   1.000
_cell.length_b   1.000
_cell.length_c   1.000
_cell.angle_alpha   90.00
_cell.angle_beta   90.00
_cell.angle_gamma   90.00
#
_symmetry.space_group_name_H-M   'P 1'
#
loop_
_entity.id
_entity.type
_entity.pdbx_description
1 polymer ?
#
loop_
_entity_poly.entity_id
_entity_poly.type
_entity_poly.pdbx_seq_one_letter_code
_entity_poly.pdbx_strand_id
1 'polypeptide(L)'
;MPFDGMTQDNYFIDVSAYQPGDLTSICQAVGTNNTVIKVTEGTGWVSPVATQQTNTSNCIGYYHFARFGGDVATAQAEANYFISNLPSHPRYLVCDYEDGASGDKQANTNAVLAFMDVCKANGFEPIYYSYKPYTLANVYVDQITARYPNSLWIAAYPDYEVRPEPYWGVYPNMEHTRWWQFTSTGLAGGLDKNVVIINDGDSLVNKKEEEENMNYVVRSESGKEGWVAVVNGRVFGIGSMGTVDALEATGAKRLQLEDADFERFLYSQSNDAEAVSKAINEASASVVKAIEERAQATQGQTGV
;
A
#
# COMPACT_ATOMS: atom_id res chain seq x y z
N MET A 1 -16.04 -5.86 -17.26
CA MET A 1 -15.01 -6.63 -16.54
C MET A 1 -14.17 -5.60 -15.79
N PRO A 2 -14.05 -5.62 -14.45
CA PRO A 2 -13.28 -4.58 -13.77
C PRO A 2 -11.87 -5.11 -13.51
N PHE A 3 -10.93 -4.80 -14.39
CA PHE A 3 -9.49 -4.67 -14.15
C PHE A 3 -8.84 -4.38 -15.51
N ASP A 4 -8.41 -3.14 -15.73
CA ASP A 4 -7.42 -2.80 -16.76
C ASP A 4 -6.39 -1.92 -16.05
N GLY A 5 -5.42 -2.59 -15.41
CA GLY A 5 -4.29 -1.90 -14.81
C GLY A 5 -3.52 -1.10 -15.87
N MET A 6 -2.72 -0.15 -15.42
CA MET A 6 -1.86 0.60 -16.32
C MET A 6 -0.74 -0.28 -16.86
N THR A 7 -0.66 -0.45 -18.18
CA THR A 7 0.48 -1.09 -18.83
C THR A 7 1.62 -0.11 -19.02
N GLN A 8 2.86 -0.61 -19.01
CA GLN A 8 4.04 0.18 -19.32
C GLN A 8 3.87 0.92 -20.66
N ASP A 9 4.41 2.13 -20.74
CA ASP A 9 4.35 3.06 -21.88
C ASP A 9 2.94 3.59 -22.20
N ASN A 10 1.92 3.29 -21.39
CA ASN A 10 0.62 3.95 -21.51
C ASN A 10 0.68 5.39 -20.97
N TYR A 11 -0.16 6.23 -21.57
CA TYR A 11 -0.35 7.62 -21.14
C TYR A 11 -1.57 7.80 -20.25
N PHE A 12 -1.47 8.74 -19.31
CA PHE A 12 -2.60 9.30 -18.57
C PHE A 12 -2.37 10.80 -18.36
N ILE A 13 -3.45 11.52 -18.05
CA ILE A 13 -3.39 12.93 -17.68
C ILE A 13 -3.74 13.09 -16.21
N ASP A 14 -3.23 14.13 -15.57
CA ASP A 14 -3.73 14.55 -14.28
C ASP A 14 -4.40 15.92 -14.40
N VAL A 15 -5.48 16.11 -13.63
CA VAL A 15 -6.36 17.27 -13.78
C VAL A 15 -6.82 17.77 -12.42
N SER A 16 -7.12 19.07 -12.37
CA SER A 16 -7.68 19.73 -11.21
C SER A 16 -8.88 20.59 -11.60
N ALA A 17 -9.31 21.48 -10.70
CA ALA A 17 -10.28 22.52 -11.01
C ALA A 17 -9.77 23.60 -12.00
N TYR A 18 -8.49 23.53 -12.41
CA TYR A 18 -7.96 24.33 -13.53
C TYR A 18 -8.53 23.88 -14.88
N GLN A 19 -8.74 22.56 -15.05
CA GLN A 19 -9.39 21.98 -16.22
C GLN A 19 -10.93 22.00 -16.06
N PRO A 20 -11.69 21.96 -17.17
CA PRO A 20 -13.15 21.87 -17.11
C PRO A 20 -13.61 20.59 -16.42
N GLY A 21 -14.88 20.59 -15.99
CA GLY A 21 -15.51 19.40 -15.41
C GLY A 21 -15.75 18.28 -16.41
N ASP A 22 -16.06 18.60 -17.66
CA ASP A 22 -16.19 17.60 -18.74
C ASP A 22 -14.85 17.45 -19.46
N LEU A 23 -14.26 16.25 -19.35
CA LEU A 23 -12.95 15.93 -19.92
C LEU A 23 -13.04 15.32 -21.32
N THR A 24 -14.23 15.04 -21.86
CA THR A 24 -14.42 14.27 -23.09
C THR A 24 -13.55 14.79 -24.25
N SER A 25 -13.59 16.11 -24.50
CA SER A 25 -12.82 16.74 -25.57
C SER A 25 -11.31 16.73 -25.31
N ILE A 26 -10.89 16.89 -24.05
CA ILE A 26 -9.47 16.88 -23.66
C ILE A 26 -8.91 15.47 -23.83
N CYS A 27 -9.62 14.45 -23.32
CA CYS A 27 -9.24 13.05 -23.46
C CYS A 27 -9.14 12.63 -24.94
N GLN A 28 -10.08 13.08 -25.78
CA GLN A 28 -10.01 12.84 -27.21
C GLN A 28 -8.79 13.50 -27.86
N ALA A 29 -8.48 14.76 -27.50
CA ALA A 29 -7.37 15.51 -28.07
C ALA A 29 -6.00 14.96 -27.66
N VAL A 30 -5.85 14.52 -26.40
CA VAL A 30 -4.58 14.01 -25.86
C VAL A 30 -4.34 12.52 -26.18
N GLY A 31 -5.38 11.81 -26.62
CA GLY A 31 -5.29 10.40 -27.03
C GLY A 31 -5.31 9.40 -25.87
N THR A 32 -5.74 9.81 -24.68
CA THR A 32 -5.96 8.93 -23.52
C THR A 32 -7.16 9.40 -22.70
N ASN A 33 -7.92 8.46 -22.16
CA ASN A 33 -8.99 8.72 -21.21
C ASN A 33 -8.61 8.38 -19.76
N ASN A 34 -7.39 7.87 -19.51
CA ASN A 34 -6.91 7.58 -18.17
C ASN A 34 -6.60 8.87 -17.43
N THR A 35 -7.11 9.01 -16.19
CA THR A 35 -6.95 10.24 -15.41
C THR A 35 -6.59 10.00 -13.94
N VAL A 36 -5.75 10.87 -13.40
CA VAL A 36 -5.60 11.08 -11.95
C VAL A 36 -6.17 12.45 -11.58
N ILE A 37 -7.17 12.50 -10.70
CA ILE A 37 -7.99 13.71 -10.51
C ILE A 37 -7.77 14.33 -9.12
N LYS A 38 -7.61 15.66 -9.02
CA LYS A 38 -7.54 16.38 -7.73
C LYS A 38 -8.88 16.30 -7.02
N VAL A 39 -8.90 15.84 -5.77
CA VAL A 39 -10.12 15.84 -4.97
C VAL A 39 -10.05 16.86 -3.85
N THR A 40 -8.97 16.90 -3.08
CA THR A 40 -8.87 17.78 -1.91
C THR A 40 -7.51 18.47 -1.77
N GLU A 41 -7.48 19.52 -0.95
CA GLU A 41 -6.28 20.24 -0.55
C GLU A 41 -6.41 20.65 0.91
N GLY A 42 -5.43 20.28 1.75
CA GLY A 42 -5.55 20.40 3.19
C GLY A 42 -6.85 19.77 3.72
N THR A 43 -7.43 20.37 4.75
CA THR A 43 -8.75 19.95 5.30
C THR A 43 -9.88 20.93 4.98
N GLY A 44 -9.64 21.87 4.06
CA GLY A 44 -10.53 23.01 3.82
C GLY A 44 -11.05 23.15 2.41
N TRP A 45 -10.48 22.44 1.43
CA TRP A 45 -10.86 22.58 0.03
C TRP A 45 -11.18 21.23 -0.61
N VAL A 46 -12.29 21.18 -1.34
CA VAL A 46 -12.73 20.05 -2.17
C VAL A 46 -12.96 20.57 -3.59
N SER A 47 -12.51 19.80 -4.58
CA SER A 47 -12.71 20.12 -5.99
C SER A 47 -14.21 20.14 -6.34
N PRO A 48 -14.74 21.26 -6.89
CA PRO A 48 -16.14 21.33 -7.29
C PRO A 48 -16.44 20.52 -8.56
N VAL A 49 -15.42 20.03 -9.26
CA VAL A 49 -15.53 19.38 -10.57
C VAL A 49 -15.08 17.93 -10.59
N ALA A 50 -14.48 17.41 -9.51
CA ALA A 50 -13.92 16.06 -9.46
C ALA A 50 -14.93 14.96 -9.83
N THR A 51 -16.19 15.09 -9.42
CA THR A 51 -17.25 14.14 -9.76
C THR A 51 -17.54 14.13 -11.27
N GLN A 52 -17.63 15.30 -11.90
CA GLN A 52 -17.88 15.37 -13.35
C GLN A 52 -16.67 14.86 -14.14
N GLN A 53 -15.46 15.19 -13.70
CA GLN A 53 -14.21 14.68 -14.27
C GLN A 53 -14.15 13.16 -14.19
N THR A 54 -14.52 12.59 -13.04
CA THR A 54 -14.63 11.13 -12.83
C THR A 54 -15.61 10.49 -13.80
N ASN A 55 -16.78 11.10 -14.00
CA ASN A 55 -17.85 10.55 -14.84
C ASN A 55 -17.57 10.64 -16.34
N THR A 56 -16.63 11.50 -16.76
CA THR A 56 -16.32 11.78 -18.18
C THR A 56 -14.96 11.25 -18.62
N SER A 57 -14.31 10.43 -17.78
CA SER A 57 -13.00 9.84 -18.03
C SER A 57 -12.88 8.45 -17.42
N ASN A 58 -11.73 7.79 -17.60
CA ASN A 58 -11.37 6.57 -16.89
C ASN A 58 -10.47 6.92 -15.69
N CYS A 59 -11.10 7.13 -14.52
CA CYS A 59 -10.38 7.48 -13.30
C CYS A 59 -9.60 6.28 -12.74
N ILE A 60 -8.27 6.33 -12.86
CA ILE A 60 -7.34 5.33 -12.33
C ILE A 60 -6.88 5.66 -10.91
N GLY A 61 -7.02 6.92 -10.50
CA GLY A 61 -6.66 7.37 -9.17
C GLY A 61 -7.09 8.80 -8.88
N TYR A 62 -6.94 9.18 -7.62
CA TYR A 62 -7.16 10.54 -7.16
C TYR A 62 -5.91 11.09 -6.51
N TYR A 63 -5.74 12.42 -6.48
CA TYR A 63 -4.68 13.05 -5.71
C TYR A 63 -5.20 14.08 -4.71
N HIS A 64 -4.41 14.25 -3.65
CA HIS A 64 -4.58 15.23 -2.60
C HIS A 64 -3.36 16.14 -2.54
N PHE A 65 -3.58 17.46 -2.63
CA PHE A 65 -2.50 18.43 -2.48
C PHE A 65 -2.20 18.66 -1.00
N ALA A 66 -1.04 18.19 -0.55
CA ALA A 66 -0.65 18.17 0.86
C ALA A 66 -0.37 19.57 1.41
N ARG A 67 -0.85 19.84 2.61
CA ARG A 67 -0.57 21.07 3.39
C ARG A 67 -0.05 20.77 4.80
N PHE A 68 0.23 19.50 5.11
CA PHE A 68 0.66 19.05 6.44
C PHE A 68 2.14 19.30 6.78
N GLY A 69 2.99 19.64 5.80
CA GLY A 69 4.42 19.85 6.02
C GLY A 69 5.11 18.64 6.66
N GLY A 70 5.55 18.78 7.92
CA GLY A 70 6.18 17.72 8.71
C GLY A 70 5.33 17.17 9.85
N ASP A 71 4.05 17.55 9.92
CA ASP A 71 3.17 17.17 11.04
C ASP A 71 2.35 15.91 10.73
N VAL A 72 2.60 14.84 11.49
CA VAL A 72 1.95 13.53 11.30
C VAL A 72 0.44 13.59 11.55
N ALA A 73 0.00 14.30 12.59
CA ALA A 73 -1.42 14.34 12.93
C ALA A 73 -2.23 15.07 11.84
N THR A 74 -1.67 16.15 11.30
CA THR A 74 -2.24 16.90 10.18
C THR A 74 -2.25 16.04 8.92
N ALA A 75 -1.18 15.29 8.64
CA ALA A 75 -1.13 14.37 7.50
C ALA A 75 -2.22 13.29 7.56
N GLN A 76 -2.46 12.71 8.75
CA GLN A 76 -3.56 11.77 8.96
C GLN A 76 -4.93 12.44 8.79
N ALA A 77 -5.11 13.66 9.29
CA ALA A 77 -6.35 14.40 9.12
C ALA A 77 -6.63 14.72 7.64
N GLU A 78 -5.62 15.13 6.89
CA GLU A 78 -5.68 15.36 5.44
C GLU A 78 -6.01 14.08 4.67
N ALA A 79 -5.38 12.95 4.99
CA ALA A 79 -5.68 11.67 4.36
C ALA A 79 -7.13 11.21 4.61
N ASN A 80 -7.62 11.34 5.85
CA ASN A 80 -9.02 11.02 6.17
C ASN A 80 -10.00 11.97 5.46
N TYR A 81 -9.66 13.26 5.39
CA TYR A 81 -10.45 14.24 4.65
C TYR A 81 -10.50 13.90 3.16
N PHE A 82 -9.37 13.52 2.57
CA PHE A 82 -9.29 13.06 1.20
C PHE A 82 -10.19 11.85 0.94
N ILE A 83 -10.06 10.79 1.75
CA ILE A 83 -10.81 9.53 1.58
C ILE A 83 -12.33 9.75 1.73
N SER A 84 -12.75 10.59 2.67
CA SER A 84 -14.18 10.87 2.89
C SER A 84 -14.85 11.68 1.77
N ASN A 85 -14.08 12.28 0.86
CA ASN A 85 -14.58 13.11 -0.24
C ASN A 85 -14.40 12.45 -1.62
N LEU A 86 -13.96 11.20 -1.69
CA LEU A 86 -13.71 10.53 -2.98
C LEU A 86 -15.03 10.32 -3.77
N PRO A 87 -15.08 10.70 -5.07
CA PRO A 87 -16.26 10.45 -5.91
C PRO A 87 -16.51 8.97 -6.24
N SER A 88 -15.46 8.14 -6.18
CA SER A 88 -15.48 6.70 -6.45
C SER A 88 -14.31 6.02 -5.74
N HIS A 89 -14.10 4.71 -5.97
CA HIS A 89 -13.06 3.93 -5.30
C HIS A 89 -12.06 3.33 -6.31
N PRO A 90 -11.19 4.15 -6.93
CA PRO A 90 -10.19 3.68 -7.87
C PRO A 90 -9.05 2.94 -7.14
N ARG A 91 -8.06 2.45 -7.89
CA ARG A 91 -6.94 1.70 -7.33
C ARG A 91 -5.98 2.59 -6.53
N TYR A 92 -5.68 3.78 -7.04
CA TYR A 92 -4.60 4.62 -6.54
C TYR A 92 -5.07 5.87 -5.82
N LEU A 93 -4.40 6.20 -4.72
CA LEU A 93 -4.47 7.50 -4.06
C LEU A 93 -3.08 8.12 -4.00
N VAL A 94 -2.97 9.37 -4.41
CA VAL A 94 -1.70 10.08 -4.52
C VAL A 94 -1.59 11.13 -3.42
N CYS A 95 -0.49 11.09 -2.68
CA CYS A 95 -0.01 12.18 -1.85
C CYS A 95 0.83 13.11 -2.72
N ASP A 96 0.26 14.25 -3.10
CA ASP A 96 0.96 15.30 -3.84
C ASP A 96 1.68 16.20 -2.83
N TYR A 97 3.00 16.01 -2.69
CA TYR A 97 3.85 16.66 -1.70
C TYR A 97 4.96 17.46 -2.41
N GLU A 98 4.63 18.68 -2.80
CA GLU A 98 5.52 19.55 -3.57
C GLU A 98 5.63 20.98 -3.01
N ASP A 99 4.96 21.26 -1.90
CA ASP A 99 4.98 22.55 -1.21
C ASP A 99 4.82 22.38 0.31
N GLY A 100 5.19 23.41 1.08
CA GLY A 100 4.92 23.48 2.52
C GLY A 100 5.76 22.56 3.41
N ALA A 101 6.84 21.95 2.91
CA ALA A 101 7.76 21.15 3.71
C ALA A 101 8.30 21.91 4.93
N SER A 102 8.40 21.21 6.06
CA SER A 102 9.08 21.73 7.24
C SER A 102 10.60 21.70 7.05
N GLY A 103 11.33 22.40 7.93
CA GLY A 103 12.79 22.33 7.97
C GLY A 103 13.37 20.98 8.44
N ASP A 104 12.53 20.06 8.93
CA ASP A 104 12.95 18.72 9.37
C ASP A 104 12.56 17.66 8.32
N LYS A 105 13.60 17.18 7.63
CA LYS A 105 13.49 16.17 6.59
C LYS A 105 12.90 14.84 7.07
N GLN A 106 13.21 14.42 8.30
CA GLN A 106 12.65 13.19 8.86
C GLN A 106 11.20 13.38 9.27
N ALA A 107 10.84 14.54 9.84
CA ALA A 107 9.44 14.85 10.15
C ALA A 107 8.56 14.87 8.89
N ASN A 108 9.03 15.50 7.81
CA ASN A 108 8.37 15.47 6.50
C ASN A 108 8.17 14.03 6.01
N THR A 109 9.21 13.20 6.09
CA THR A 109 9.16 11.79 5.68
C THR A 109 8.13 11.00 6.50
N ASN A 110 8.10 11.19 7.82
CA ASN A 110 7.14 10.55 8.71
C ASN A 110 5.70 10.97 8.41
N ALA A 111 5.48 12.25 8.11
CA ALA A 111 4.16 12.78 7.76
C ALA A 111 3.66 12.21 6.42
N VAL A 112 4.50 12.18 5.40
CA VAL A 112 4.18 11.53 4.12
C VAL A 112 3.85 10.05 4.30
N LEU A 113 4.67 9.32 5.06
CA LEU A 113 4.41 7.91 5.37
C LEU A 113 3.08 7.73 6.09
N ALA A 114 2.77 8.57 7.08
CA ALA A 114 1.50 8.51 7.80
C ALA A 114 0.28 8.76 6.89
N PHE A 115 0.38 9.69 5.95
CA PHE A 115 -0.65 9.91 4.94
C PHE A 115 -0.86 8.64 4.08
N MET A 116 0.24 8.09 3.56
CA MET A 116 0.21 6.90 2.71
C MET A 116 -0.28 5.66 3.47
N ASP A 117 0.07 5.52 4.74
CA ASP A 117 -0.39 4.45 5.64
C ASP A 117 -1.92 4.50 5.81
N VAL A 118 -2.51 5.69 5.97
CA VAL A 118 -3.96 5.85 6.04
C VAL A 118 -4.63 5.44 4.71
N CYS A 119 -4.08 5.85 3.57
CA CYS A 119 -4.58 5.41 2.25
C CYS A 119 -4.50 3.88 2.11
N LYS A 120 -3.38 3.27 2.48
CA LYS A 120 -3.18 1.82 2.41
C LYS A 120 -4.14 1.06 3.31
N ALA A 121 -4.33 1.52 4.55
CA ALA A 121 -5.25 0.91 5.51
C ALA A 121 -6.72 0.92 5.04
N ASN A 122 -7.08 1.86 4.17
CA ASN A 122 -8.40 1.96 3.54
C ASN A 122 -8.51 1.22 2.20
N GLY A 123 -7.53 0.38 1.85
CA GLY A 123 -7.61 -0.52 0.69
C GLY A 123 -7.10 0.06 -0.63
N PHE A 124 -6.41 1.20 -0.60
CA PHE A 124 -5.81 1.83 -1.79
C PHE A 124 -4.33 1.46 -1.94
N GLU A 125 -3.79 1.67 -3.14
CA GLU A 125 -2.34 1.69 -3.38
C GLU A 125 -1.84 3.14 -3.31
N PRO A 126 -1.09 3.54 -2.27
CA PRO A 126 -0.63 4.91 -2.13
C PRO A 126 0.54 5.20 -3.07
N ILE A 127 0.56 6.41 -3.62
CA ILE A 127 1.61 6.94 -4.48
C ILE A 127 2.12 8.26 -3.89
N TYR A 128 3.42 8.47 -3.93
CA TYR A 128 4.06 9.75 -3.61
C TYR A 128 4.30 10.50 -4.91
N TYR A 129 3.76 11.71 -5.03
CA TYR A 129 4.02 12.62 -6.13
C TYR A 129 4.83 13.84 -5.68
N SER A 130 5.84 14.20 -6.48
CA SER A 130 6.62 15.43 -6.35
C SER A 130 7.57 15.61 -7.57
N TYR A 131 8.48 16.57 -7.51
CA TYR A 131 9.59 16.71 -8.46
C TYR A 131 10.95 16.46 -7.79
N LYS A 132 11.89 15.89 -8.56
CA LYS A 132 13.15 15.32 -8.02
C LYS A 132 13.93 16.25 -7.08
N PRO A 133 14.25 17.52 -7.43
CA PRO A 133 14.93 18.44 -6.52
C PRO A 133 14.24 18.61 -5.16
N TYR A 134 12.91 18.73 -5.15
CA TYR A 134 12.15 18.91 -3.92
C TYR A 134 12.19 17.67 -3.06
N THR A 135 11.95 16.49 -3.66
CA THR A 135 12.04 15.21 -2.96
C THR A 135 13.39 15.04 -2.28
N LEU A 136 14.49 15.24 -3.02
CA LEU A 136 15.84 15.06 -2.48
C LEU A 136 16.19 16.08 -1.40
N ALA A 137 15.63 17.28 -1.45
CA ALA A 137 15.82 18.29 -0.41
C ALA A 137 15.02 17.98 0.87
N ASN A 138 13.77 17.52 0.72
CA ASN A 138 12.78 17.60 1.79
C ASN A 138 12.35 16.27 2.41
N VAL A 139 12.61 15.11 1.77
CA VAL A 139 12.24 13.79 2.31
C VAL A 139 13.33 12.72 2.09
N TYR A 140 13.36 11.70 2.94
CA TYR A 140 14.15 10.49 2.71
C TYR A 140 13.35 9.51 1.86
N VAL A 141 13.42 9.69 0.54
CA VAL A 141 12.63 8.89 -0.42
C VAL A 141 12.85 7.38 -0.27
N ASP A 142 14.05 6.95 0.10
CA ASP A 142 14.36 5.53 0.31
C ASP A 142 13.52 4.91 1.44
N GLN A 143 13.15 5.69 2.46
CA GLN A 143 12.25 5.20 3.52
C GLN A 143 10.81 5.07 3.02
N ILE A 144 10.38 5.96 2.12
CA ILE A 144 9.07 5.87 1.47
C ILE A 144 9.02 4.62 0.60
N THR A 145 10.03 4.42 -0.25
CA THR A 145 10.05 3.29 -1.20
C THR A 145 10.34 1.95 -0.53
N ALA A 146 11.04 1.93 0.60
CA ALA A 146 11.19 0.72 1.41
C ALA A 146 9.86 0.24 2.00
N ARG A 147 8.95 1.16 2.36
CA ARG A 147 7.59 0.79 2.82
C ARG A 147 6.62 0.57 1.67
N TYR A 148 6.78 1.35 0.61
CA TYR A 148 5.93 1.33 -0.58
C TYR A 148 6.79 1.20 -1.83
N PRO A 149 7.21 -0.03 -2.20
CA PRO A 149 7.96 -0.24 -3.42
C PRO A 149 7.15 0.21 -4.64
N ASN A 150 7.86 0.75 -5.64
CA ASN A 150 7.26 1.20 -6.92
C ASN A 150 6.10 2.18 -6.71
N SER A 151 6.25 3.16 -5.80
CA SER A 151 5.20 4.11 -5.43
C SER A 151 5.51 5.56 -5.82
N LEU A 152 6.55 5.82 -6.61
CA LEU A 152 6.90 7.19 -6.97
C LEU A 152 6.23 7.61 -8.28
N TRP A 153 5.64 8.80 -8.27
CA TRP A 153 5.25 9.54 -9.45
C TRP A 153 6.05 10.85 -9.49
N ILE A 154 7.00 10.97 -10.40
CA ILE A 154 7.94 12.10 -10.37
C ILE A 154 7.73 13.01 -11.58
N ALA A 155 7.69 14.31 -11.36
CA ALA A 155 7.68 15.31 -12.41
C ALA A 155 9.11 15.71 -12.83
N ALA A 156 9.34 15.77 -14.13
CA ALA A 156 10.55 16.35 -14.73
C ALA A 156 10.26 16.72 -16.19
N TYR A 157 10.41 18.01 -16.51
CA TYR A 157 10.14 18.53 -17.86
C TYR A 157 11.41 19.13 -18.46
N PRO A 158 11.65 18.96 -19.76
CA PRO A 158 12.79 19.60 -20.42
C PRO A 158 12.58 21.09 -20.66
N ASP A 159 11.31 21.49 -20.85
CA ASP A 159 10.84 22.82 -21.18
C ASP A 159 9.32 22.90 -20.92
N TYR A 160 8.71 24.04 -21.23
CA TYR A 160 7.27 24.30 -21.10
C TYR A 160 6.58 24.42 -22.46
N GLU A 161 7.24 23.97 -23.53
CA GLU A 161 6.68 23.93 -24.89
C GLU A 161 5.65 22.81 -25.04
N VAL A 162 4.80 22.90 -26.06
CA VAL A 162 3.80 21.85 -26.33
C VAL A 162 4.50 20.52 -26.63
N ARG A 163 4.30 19.53 -25.75
CA ARG A 163 5.05 18.27 -25.76
C ARG A 163 4.10 17.07 -25.62
N PRO A 164 3.62 16.49 -26.73
CA PRO A 164 2.73 15.33 -26.65
C PRO A 164 3.46 14.03 -26.25
N GLU A 165 4.78 13.95 -26.42
CA GLU A 165 5.57 12.73 -26.21
C GLU A 165 6.77 12.98 -25.26
N PRO A 166 7.20 11.97 -24.48
CA PRO A 166 8.28 12.11 -23.51
C PRO A 166 9.64 12.37 -24.17
N TYR A 167 10.46 13.22 -23.54
CA TYR A 167 11.87 13.38 -23.88
C TYR A 167 12.75 12.67 -22.85
N TRP A 168 13.15 11.44 -23.15
CA TRP A 168 13.89 10.58 -22.22
C TRP A 168 15.22 11.15 -21.72
N GLY A 169 15.79 12.15 -22.40
CA GLY A 169 17.02 12.82 -21.96
C GLY A 169 16.89 13.57 -20.63
N VAL A 170 15.67 13.83 -20.13
CA VAL A 170 15.42 14.42 -18.81
C VAL A 170 14.68 13.49 -17.85
N TYR A 171 14.58 12.20 -18.18
CA TYR A 171 13.97 11.22 -17.29
C TYR A 171 14.62 11.31 -15.90
N PRO A 172 13.83 11.47 -14.80
CA PRO A 172 14.38 11.79 -13.49
C PRO A 172 15.28 10.69 -12.92
N ASN A 173 15.19 9.46 -13.45
CA ASN A 173 15.99 8.30 -13.07
C ASN A 173 16.06 8.14 -11.55
N MET A 174 14.90 7.91 -10.94
CA MET A 174 14.76 7.55 -9.53
C MET A 174 14.27 6.10 -9.46
N GLU A 175 14.89 5.29 -8.60
CA GLU A 175 14.43 3.93 -8.34
C GLU A 175 12.98 3.95 -7.83
N HIS A 176 12.22 2.89 -8.11
CA HIS A 176 10.80 2.80 -7.75
C HIS A 176 9.86 3.85 -8.40
N THR A 177 10.30 4.52 -9.47
CA THR A 177 9.43 5.36 -10.30
C THR A 177 8.40 4.50 -11.02
N ARG A 178 7.14 4.63 -10.63
CA ARG A 178 5.99 4.00 -11.30
C ARG A 178 5.50 4.86 -12.45
N TRP A 179 5.38 6.16 -12.23
CA TRP A 179 4.87 7.12 -13.23
C TRP A 179 5.81 8.31 -13.37
N TRP A 180 5.85 8.87 -14.57
CA TRP A 180 6.61 10.09 -14.85
C TRP A 180 5.70 11.12 -15.51
N GLN A 181 5.54 12.28 -14.87
CA GLN A 181 4.96 13.45 -15.50
C GLN A 181 6.05 14.15 -16.31
N PHE A 182 6.00 13.99 -17.64
CA PHE A 182 7.06 14.42 -18.53
C PHE A 182 6.83 15.82 -19.11
N THR A 183 5.64 16.39 -18.89
CA THR A 183 5.30 17.74 -19.30
C THR A 183 4.09 18.26 -18.51
N SER A 184 4.00 19.58 -18.38
CA SER A 184 2.78 20.31 -18.01
C SER A 184 2.07 20.96 -19.21
N THR A 185 2.56 20.72 -20.43
CA THR A 185 2.06 21.30 -21.68
C THR A 185 1.85 20.21 -22.74
N GLY A 186 1.12 19.14 -22.41
CA GLY A 186 0.78 18.06 -23.34
C GLY A 186 -0.09 18.53 -24.52
N LEU A 187 -0.84 19.61 -24.33
CA LEU A 187 -1.63 20.33 -25.35
C LEU A 187 -1.36 21.83 -25.26
N ALA A 188 -1.70 22.54 -26.35
CA ALA A 188 -1.71 24.01 -26.34
C ALA A 188 -2.68 24.52 -25.26
N GLY A 189 -2.19 25.41 -24.40
CA GLY A 189 -2.96 25.93 -23.25
C GLY A 189 -2.64 25.28 -21.91
N GLY A 190 -1.77 24.25 -21.88
CA GLY A 190 -1.33 23.58 -20.65
C GLY A 190 -2.17 22.35 -20.34
N LEU A 191 -1.51 21.22 -20.14
CA LEU A 191 -2.11 19.97 -19.70
C LEU A 191 -1.01 19.04 -19.20
N ASP A 192 -1.13 18.59 -17.95
CA ASP A 192 -0.19 17.62 -17.40
C ASP A 192 -0.36 16.27 -18.08
N LYS A 193 0.77 15.71 -18.56
CA LYS A 193 0.79 14.42 -19.26
C LYS A 193 1.85 13.50 -18.69
N ASN A 194 1.46 12.26 -18.51
CA ASN A 194 2.20 11.26 -17.77
C ASN A 194 2.37 9.99 -18.58
N VAL A 195 3.49 9.30 -18.35
CA VAL A 195 3.77 7.97 -18.90
C VAL A 195 3.97 6.96 -17.77
N VAL A 196 3.46 5.74 -17.97
CA VAL A 196 3.62 4.62 -17.06
C VAL A 196 4.97 3.96 -17.29
N ILE A 197 5.80 3.88 -16.24
CA ILE A 197 7.14 3.28 -16.30
C ILE A 197 7.09 1.81 -15.90
N ILE A 198 6.29 1.47 -14.88
CA ILE A 198 6.15 0.11 -14.35
C ILE A 198 4.72 -0.34 -14.59
N ASN A 199 4.56 -1.52 -15.19
CA ASN A 199 3.27 -2.13 -15.41
C ASN A 199 2.64 -2.57 -14.06
N ASP A 200 1.34 -2.39 -13.94
CA ASP A 200 0.53 -2.92 -12.85
C ASP A 200 0.64 -4.45 -12.74
N GLY A 201 0.86 -5.16 -13.85
CA GLY A 201 1.14 -6.59 -13.90
C GLY A 201 2.44 -6.99 -13.19
N ASP A 202 3.52 -6.24 -13.39
CA ASP A 202 4.82 -6.53 -12.76
C ASP A 202 4.78 -6.25 -11.25
N SER A 203 3.96 -5.28 -10.85
CA SER A 203 3.68 -5.02 -9.43
C SER A 203 2.90 -6.16 -8.77
N LEU A 204 2.09 -6.90 -9.53
CA LEU A 204 1.41 -8.12 -9.06
C LEU A 204 2.35 -9.35 -9.04
N VAL A 205 3.40 -9.38 -9.85
CA VAL A 205 4.45 -10.42 -9.80
C VAL A 205 5.31 -10.22 -8.55
N ASN A 206 5.72 -8.98 -8.25
CA ASN A 206 6.40 -8.67 -6.98
C ASN A 206 5.48 -8.90 -5.76
N LYS A 207 4.17 -8.58 -5.86
CA LYS A 207 3.20 -9.00 -4.84
C LYS A 207 3.01 -10.52 -4.80
N LYS A 208 3.19 -11.29 -5.88
CA LYS A 208 3.15 -12.76 -5.80
C LYS A 208 4.42 -13.35 -5.20
N GLU A 209 5.55 -12.67 -5.32
CA GLU A 209 6.80 -13.06 -4.65
C GLU A 209 6.83 -12.60 -3.18
N GLU A 210 6.20 -11.47 -2.84
CA GLU A 210 6.02 -10.99 -1.45
C GLU A 210 4.78 -11.59 -0.74
N GLU A 211 3.72 -11.91 -1.49
CA GLU A 211 2.51 -12.67 -1.07
C GLU A 211 2.57 -14.13 -1.54
N GLU A 212 3.75 -14.68 -1.85
CA GLU A 212 4.00 -16.07 -1.46
C GLU A 212 4.05 -16.05 0.08
N ASN A 213 2.86 -15.88 0.67
CA ASN A 213 2.57 -16.15 2.05
C ASN A 213 2.91 -17.62 2.25
N MET A 214 4.17 -17.85 2.59
CA MET A 214 4.65 -19.12 3.06
C MET A 214 3.79 -19.46 4.26
N ASN A 215 2.84 -20.36 4.07
CA ASN A 215 2.03 -20.84 5.16
C ASN A 215 2.96 -21.64 6.07
N TYR A 216 3.00 -21.31 7.35
CA TYR A 216 3.86 -22.00 8.29
C TYR A 216 3.03 -22.70 9.35
N VAL A 217 3.44 -23.90 9.74
CA VAL A 217 3.06 -24.48 11.02
C VAL A 217 4.29 -24.40 11.93
N VAL A 218 4.16 -23.66 13.02
CA VAL A 218 5.26 -23.29 13.91
C VAL A 218 5.09 -23.99 15.24
N ARG A 219 6.20 -24.52 15.76
CA ARG A 219 6.28 -25.15 17.08
C ARG A 219 7.53 -24.72 17.83
N SER A 220 7.39 -24.53 19.13
CA SER A 220 8.55 -24.38 20.01
C SER A 220 9.36 -25.66 20.12
N GLU A 221 10.67 -25.54 20.30
CA GLU A 221 11.59 -26.67 20.46
C GLU A 221 11.24 -27.53 21.67
N SER A 222 10.88 -26.91 22.80
CA SER A 222 10.47 -27.66 23.99
C SER A 222 9.12 -28.34 23.83
N GLY A 223 8.30 -27.86 22.89
CA GLY A 223 6.95 -28.34 22.63
C GLY A 223 5.97 -28.11 23.79
N LYS A 224 6.30 -27.20 24.72
CA LYS A 224 5.44 -26.79 25.84
C LYS A 224 4.23 -25.98 25.37
N GLU A 225 4.42 -25.21 24.31
CA GLU A 225 3.40 -24.37 23.69
C GLU A 225 2.60 -25.15 22.63
N GLY A 226 1.35 -24.73 22.41
CA GLY A 226 0.53 -25.25 21.32
C GLY A 226 1.11 -24.92 19.95
N TRP A 227 0.75 -25.71 18.94
CA TRP A 227 1.08 -25.40 17.56
C TRP A 227 0.40 -24.11 17.11
N VAL A 228 1.07 -23.33 16.27
CA VAL A 228 0.52 -22.11 15.69
C VAL A 228 0.64 -22.19 14.17
N ALA A 229 -0.40 -21.78 13.46
CA ALA A 229 -0.36 -21.60 12.02
C ALA A 229 -0.24 -20.12 11.67
N VAL A 230 0.53 -19.83 10.63
CA VAL A 230 0.46 -18.56 9.90
C VAL A 230 -0.07 -18.87 8.51
N VAL A 231 -1.26 -18.37 8.20
CA VAL A 231 -1.88 -18.54 6.88
C VAL A 231 -2.31 -17.18 6.36
N ASN A 232 -1.77 -16.79 5.20
CA ASN A 232 -2.02 -15.48 4.58
C ASN A 232 -1.83 -14.30 5.57
N GLY A 233 -0.73 -14.32 6.34
CA GLY A 233 -0.42 -13.30 7.34
C GLY A 233 -1.27 -13.34 8.62
N ARG A 234 -2.17 -14.31 8.78
CA ARG A 234 -2.99 -14.48 9.99
C ARG A 234 -2.47 -15.59 10.88
N VAL A 235 -2.27 -15.27 12.15
CA VAL A 235 -1.78 -16.19 13.18
C VAL A 235 -2.96 -16.80 13.93
N PHE A 236 -3.01 -18.13 14.08
CA PHE A 236 -4.00 -18.80 14.93
C PHE A 236 -3.44 -20.06 15.59
N GLY A 237 -3.92 -20.35 16.79
CA GLY A 237 -3.56 -21.56 17.54
C GLY A 237 -4.20 -22.82 16.96
N ILE A 238 -3.48 -23.93 17.01
CA ILE A 238 -3.91 -25.23 16.50
C ILE A 238 -4.10 -26.19 17.68
N GLY A 239 -5.33 -26.67 17.89
CA GLY A 239 -5.67 -27.63 18.95
C GLY A 239 -5.61 -29.11 18.55
N SER A 240 -5.28 -29.44 17.30
CA SER A 240 -5.26 -30.82 16.80
C SER A 240 -4.11 -31.07 15.82
N MET A 241 -3.44 -32.23 15.96
CA MET A 241 -2.39 -32.65 15.04
C MET A 241 -2.90 -32.87 13.61
N GLY A 242 -4.16 -33.29 13.45
CA GLY A 242 -4.75 -33.47 12.12
C GLY A 242 -4.85 -32.16 11.32
N THR A 243 -4.92 -31.01 12.01
CA THR A 243 -4.89 -29.70 11.38
C THR A 243 -3.48 -29.33 10.92
N VAL A 244 -2.44 -29.74 11.66
CA VAL A 244 -1.03 -29.58 11.26
C VAL A 244 -0.78 -30.39 9.99
N ASP A 245 -1.16 -31.67 10.00
CA ASP A 245 -0.97 -32.58 8.86
C ASP A 245 -1.69 -32.07 7.60
N ALA A 246 -2.91 -31.54 7.76
CA ALA A 246 -3.68 -30.97 6.66
C ALA A 246 -3.00 -29.71 6.07
N LEU A 247 -2.51 -28.82 6.92
CA LEU A 247 -1.82 -27.60 6.47
C LEU A 247 -0.52 -27.94 5.72
N GLU A 248 0.27 -28.88 6.23
CA GLU A 248 1.48 -29.36 5.55
C GLU A 248 1.15 -30.04 4.21
N ALA A 249 0.10 -30.85 4.16
CA ALA A 249 -0.36 -31.47 2.90
C ALA A 249 -0.82 -30.44 1.86
N THR A 250 -1.27 -29.26 2.29
CA THR A 250 -1.61 -28.12 1.40
C THR A 250 -0.42 -27.21 1.07
N GLY A 251 0.79 -27.56 1.50
CA GLY A 251 2.02 -26.85 1.16
C GLY A 251 2.58 -25.92 2.25
N ALA A 252 2.01 -25.94 3.47
CA ALA A 252 2.60 -25.21 4.58
C ALA A 252 3.95 -25.81 5.02
N LYS A 253 4.95 -24.98 5.30
CA LYS A 253 6.25 -25.44 5.80
C LYS A 253 6.24 -25.54 7.33
N ARG A 254 6.84 -26.60 7.86
CA ARG A 254 7.10 -26.72 9.31
C ARG A 254 8.27 -25.85 9.72
N LEU A 255 8.09 -25.06 10.77
CA LEU A 255 9.16 -24.35 11.46
C LEU A 255 9.22 -24.80 12.91
N GLN A 256 10.44 -25.10 13.36
CA GLN A 256 10.73 -25.38 14.75
C GLN A 256 11.64 -24.26 15.24
N LEU A 257 11.20 -23.54 16.27
CA LEU A 257 11.89 -22.36 16.81
C LEU A 257 12.29 -22.61 18.26
N GLU A 258 13.44 -22.09 18.67
CA GLU A 258 13.79 -22.01 20.09
C GLU A 258 12.67 -21.30 20.86
N ASP A 259 12.39 -21.72 22.10
CA ASP A 259 11.26 -21.22 22.89
C ASP A 259 11.20 -19.67 22.95
N ALA A 260 12.37 -19.02 23.13
CA ALA A 260 12.46 -17.56 23.21
C ALA A 260 12.16 -16.86 21.86
N ASP A 261 12.52 -17.49 20.75
CA ASP A 261 12.24 -16.95 19.41
C ASP A 261 10.82 -17.27 18.97
N PHE A 262 10.23 -18.37 19.44
CA PHE A 262 8.81 -18.64 19.30
C PHE A 262 7.97 -17.57 20.00
N GLU A 263 8.33 -17.16 21.22
CA GLU A 263 7.68 -16.04 21.90
C GLU A 263 7.82 -14.74 21.10
N ARG A 264 9.03 -14.36 20.67
CA ARG A 264 9.26 -13.16 19.85
C ARG A 264 8.51 -13.20 18.52
N PHE A 265 8.41 -14.37 17.91
CA PHE A 265 7.64 -14.59 16.68
C PHE A 265 6.16 -14.26 16.89
N LEU A 266 5.58 -14.67 18.02
CA LEU A 266 4.19 -14.34 18.37
C LEU A 266 4.00 -12.85 18.64
N TYR A 267 4.96 -12.21 19.31
CA TYR A 267 4.87 -10.79 19.67
C TYR A 267 5.17 -9.83 18.50
N SER A 268 6.02 -10.22 17.55
CA SER A 268 6.47 -9.35 16.44
C SER A 268 5.45 -9.16 15.30
N GLN A 269 4.39 -9.97 15.25
CA GLN A 269 3.38 -9.96 14.18
C GLN A 269 2.07 -9.25 14.53
N SER A 270 1.93 -8.65 15.73
CA SER A 270 0.62 -8.16 16.19
C SER A 270 0.50 -6.63 16.29
N ASN A 271 -0.47 -6.07 15.54
CA ASN A 271 -1.09 -4.76 15.83
C ASN A 271 -2.19 -4.89 16.92
N ASP A 272 -2.41 -6.08 17.49
CA ASP A 272 -3.40 -6.34 18.54
C ASP A 272 -3.00 -7.55 19.40
N ALA A 273 -2.22 -7.27 20.45
CA ALA A 273 -1.63 -8.28 21.34
C ALA A 273 -2.67 -9.08 22.16
N GLU A 274 -3.89 -8.55 22.34
CA GLU A 274 -4.95 -9.21 23.12
C GLU A 274 -5.58 -10.39 22.38
N ALA A 275 -5.77 -10.26 21.06
CA ALA A 275 -6.36 -11.31 20.22
C ALA A 275 -5.43 -12.54 20.13
N VAL A 276 -4.12 -12.31 20.02
CA VAL A 276 -3.09 -13.37 19.96
C VAL A 276 -2.97 -14.08 21.32
N SER A 277 -2.93 -13.33 22.42
CA SER A 277 -2.92 -13.89 23.78
C SER A 277 -4.14 -14.78 24.04
N LYS A 278 -5.32 -14.36 23.59
CA LYS A 278 -6.55 -15.14 23.71
C LYS A 278 -6.48 -16.45 22.92
N ALA A 279 -6.05 -16.40 21.66
CA ALA A 279 -5.92 -17.59 20.81
C ALA A 279 -4.88 -18.60 21.36
N ILE A 280 -3.78 -18.10 21.94
CA ILE A 280 -2.77 -18.93 22.61
C ILE A 280 -3.34 -19.58 23.86
N ASN A 281 -4.05 -18.83 24.71
CA ASN A 281 -4.66 -19.38 25.93
C ASN A 281 -5.70 -20.46 25.61
N GLU A 282 -6.51 -20.26 24.57
CA GLU A 282 -7.48 -21.25 24.10
C GLU A 282 -6.80 -22.52 23.55
N ALA A 283 -5.71 -22.37 22.79
CA ALA A 283 -4.94 -23.50 22.28
C ALA A 283 -4.21 -24.27 23.40
N SER A 284 -3.53 -23.57 24.32
CA SER A 284 -2.84 -24.17 25.45
C SER A 284 -3.79 -24.91 26.40
N ALA A 285 -4.98 -24.38 26.66
CA ALA A 285 -6.01 -25.07 27.46
C ALA A 285 -6.46 -26.40 26.82
N SER A 286 -6.58 -26.44 25.49
CA SER A 286 -6.94 -27.68 24.77
C SER A 286 -5.85 -28.75 24.84
N VAL A 287 -4.57 -28.34 24.82
CA VAL A 287 -3.42 -29.25 24.93
C VAL A 287 -3.28 -29.78 26.36
N VAL A 288 -3.42 -28.93 27.38
CA VAL A 288 -3.39 -29.37 28.80
C VAL A 288 -4.50 -30.39 29.07
N LYS A 289 -5.71 -30.14 28.58
CA LYS A 289 -6.83 -31.06 28.73
C LYS A 289 -6.57 -32.41 28.03
N ALA A 290 -5.99 -32.40 26.82
CA ALA A 290 -5.63 -33.63 26.11
C ALA A 290 -4.49 -34.43 26.80
N ILE A 291 -3.58 -33.74 27.49
CA ILE A 291 -2.53 -34.37 28.30
C ILE A 291 -3.13 -34.98 29.59
N GLU A 292 -4.02 -34.26 30.27
CA GLU A 292 -4.72 -34.76 31.47
C GLU A 292 -5.63 -35.96 31.16
N GLU A 293 -6.37 -35.94 30.06
CA GLU A 293 -7.20 -37.06 29.61
C GLU A 293 -6.35 -38.29 29.26
N ARG A 294 -5.17 -38.11 28.65
CA ARG A 294 -4.22 -39.20 28.41
C ARG A 294 -3.59 -39.71 29.71
N ALA A 295 -3.28 -38.85 30.68
CA ALA A 295 -2.76 -39.27 31.97
C ALA A 295 -3.78 -40.12 32.76
N GLN A 296 -5.07 -39.78 32.69
CA GLN A 296 -6.16 -40.57 33.28
C GLN A 296 -6.38 -41.90 32.55
N ALA A 297 -6.29 -41.92 31.22
CA ALA A 297 -6.39 -43.16 30.44
C ALA A 297 -5.26 -44.17 30.75
N THR A 298 -4.09 -43.67 31.14
CA THR A 298 -2.92 -44.52 31.45
C THR A 298 -2.97 -45.06 32.89
N GLN A 299 -3.60 -44.34 33.83
CA GLN A 299 -3.81 -44.84 35.20
C GLN A 299 -4.92 -45.92 35.30
N GLY A 300 -5.83 -45.99 34.32
CA GLY A 300 -6.87 -47.03 34.25
C GLY A 300 -6.40 -48.38 33.70
N GLN A 301 -5.17 -48.49 33.19
CA GLN A 301 -4.65 -49.70 32.55
C GLN A 301 -3.60 -50.47 33.37
N THR A 302 -3.20 -49.99 34.55
CA THR A 302 -2.26 -50.69 35.44
C THR A 302 -2.95 -51.38 36.62
N GLY A 303 -4.23 -51.76 36.46
CA GLY A 303 -5.01 -52.41 37.51
C GLY A 303 -5.75 -53.65 37.03
N VAL A 304 -5.05 -54.66 36.51
CA VAL A 304 -5.16 -56.11 36.81
C VAL A 304 -3.86 -56.79 36.38
#